data_AF-A0ABD0R2N8-F1
#
_entry.id   AF-A0ABD0R2N8-F1
#
_cell.length_a   1.000
_cell.length_b   1.000
_cell.length_c   1.000
_cell.angle_alpha   90.00
_cell.angle_beta   90.00
_cell.angle_gamma   90.00
#
_symmetry.space_group_name_H-M   'P 1'
#
loop_
_entity.id
_entity.type
_entity.pdbx_description
1 polymer ?
#
loop_
_entity_poly.entity_id
_entity_poly.type
_entity_poly.pdbx_seq_one_letter_code
_entity_poly.pdbx_strand_id
1 'polypeptide(L)'
;MTLMPVGVSTVKMASPKCLCTPAFTGPECQYPTEGHCTANPCYNGGTCEYISEAPYYHCICPTGFNGLFCHILDYSFPGGPARDVTPAPKVTVSCEIPECENKKGNKICDSACNNYACDWDGGDCSLNFNDPWQNCSAALQCWRYFNNGKCDEQCHNAGCLYDGFDCQRLEGQC
;
A
#
# COMPACT_ATOMS: atom_id res chain seq x y z
N MET A 1 -27.72 40.45 44.29
CA MET A 1 -27.45 41.24 43.08
C MET A 1 -25.99 40.95 42.71
N THR A 2 -25.70 39.78 42.15
CA THR A 2 -25.57 39.51 40.69
C THR A 2 -24.51 40.44 40.08
N LEU A 3 -23.39 39.97 39.52
CA LEU A 3 -23.33 39.19 38.29
C LEU A 3 -21.97 38.45 38.18
N MET A 4 -22.01 37.18 37.76
CA MET A 4 -20.86 36.40 37.33
C MET A 4 -20.31 36.93 35.99
N PRO A 5 -18.99 36.86 35.73
CA PRO A 5 -18.46 37.21 34.42
C PRO A 5 -18.93 36.18 33.39
N VAL A 6 -19.50 36.69 32.30
CA VAL A 6 -20.03 35.95 31.16
C VAL A 6 -18.96 35.02 30.61
N GLY A 7 -19.22 33.71 30.67
CA GLY A 7 -18.40 32.73 29.97
C GLY A 7 -18.44 33.00 28.47
N VAL A 8 -17.32 33.42 27.90
CA VAL A 8 -17.15 33.45 26.45
C VAL A 8 -17.02 32.00 26.00
N SER A 9 -18.14 31.38 25.64
CA SER A 9 -18.10 30.19 24.82
C SER A 9 -17.46 30.60 23.49
N THR A 10 -16.18 30.28 23.29
CA THR A 10 -15.58 30.30 21.96
C THR A 10 -16.34 29.28 21.14
N VAL A 11 -17.37 29.75 20.41
CA VAL A 11 -18.05 28.94 19.41
C VAL A 11 -16.96 28.53 18.42
N LYS A 12 -16.50 27.28 18.51
CA LYS A 12 -15.72 26.65 17.45
C LYS A 12 -16.68 26.61 16.27
N MET A 13 -16.65 27.64 15.44
CA MET A 13 -17.46 27.73 14.25
C MET A 13 -16.96 26.61 13.34
N ALA A 14 -17.69 25.49 13.32
CA ALA A 14 -17.45 24.46 12.35
C ALA A 14 -17.54 25.15 10.99
N SER A 15 -16.49 25.06 10.18
CA SER A 15 -16.51 25.55 8.81
C SER A 15 -17.74 24.95 8.11
N PRO A 16 -18.47 25.73 7.29
CA PRO A 16 -19.63 25.19 6.59
C PRO A 16 -19.16 24.03 5.71
N LYS A 17 -19.57 22.81 6.04
CA LYS A 17 -19.37 21.67 5.16
C LYS A 17 -20.35 21.82 4.01
N CYS A 18 -19.85 21.91 2.79
CA CYS A 18 -20.70 21.92 1.61
C CYS A 18 -21.49 20.61 1.52
N LEU A 19 -22.78 20.69 1.17
CA LEU A 19 -23.56 19.52 0.79
C LEU A 19 -23.25 19.22 -0.67
N CYS A 20 -22.51 18.14 -0.92
CA CYS A 20 -22.13 17.74 -2.27
C CYS A 20 -23.24 16.92 -2.94
N THR A 21 -23.37 17.06 -4.26
CA THR A 21 -24.15 16.10 -5.05
C THR A 21 -23.47 14.73 -4.98
N PRO A 22 -24.18 13.60 -5.23
CA PRO A 22 -23.58 12.26 -5.15
C PRO A 22 -22.33 12.07 -6.03
N ALA A 23 -22.17 12.89 -7.07
CA ALA A 23 -21.04 12.84 -7.99
C ALA A 23 -19.79 13.58 -7.49
N PHE A 24 -19.86 14.33 -6.38
CA PHE A 24 -18.75 15.12 -5.86
C PHE A 24 -18.54 14.98 -4.34
N THR A 25 -17.32 15.24 -3.89
CA THR A 25 -16.82 15.15 -2.52
C THR A 25 -15.74 16.22 -2.26
N GLY A 26 -15.24 16.30 -1.03
CA GLY A 26 -14.28 17.31 -0.59
C GLY A 26 -14.92 18.46 0.19
N PRO A 27 -14.09 19.30 0.85
CA PRO A 27 -14.58 20.40 1.69
C PRO A 27 -15.43 21.42 0.92
N GLU A 28 -15.19 21.56 -0.39
CA GLU A 28 -15.89 22.48 -1.30
C GLU A 28 -16.56 21.75 -2.47
N CYS A 29 -16.77 20.42 -2.37
CA CYS A 29 -17.33 19.58 -3.43
C CYS A 29 -16.56 19.64 -4.76
N GLN A 30 -15.24 19.87 -4.67
CA GLN A 30 -14.37 20.06 -5.83
C GLN A 30 -13.87 18.75 -6.46
N TYR A 31 -14.04 17.61 -5.78
CA TYR A 31 -13.50 16.33 -6.21
C TYR A 31 -14.62 15.41 -6.68
N PRO A 32 -14.51 14.71 -7.81
CA PRO A 32 -15.47 13.69 -8.17
C PRO A 32 -15.49 12.55 -7.14
N THR A 33 -16.67 12.03 -6.80
CA THR A 33 -16.81 10.88 -5.89
C THR A 33 -16.12 9.64 -6.46
N GLU A 34 -16.15 9.46 -7.78
CA GLU A 34 -15.39 8.40 -8.48
C GLU A 34 -13.96 8.85 -8.87
N GLY A 35 -13.44 9.88 -8.21
CA GLY A 35 -12.10 10.40 -8.45
C GLY A 35 -11.00 9.52 -7.86
N HIS A 36 -9.80 9.64 -8.42
CA HIS A 36 -8.66 8.78 -8.08
C HIS A 36 -8.35 8.71 -6.58
N CYS A 37 -8.34 9.84 -5.85
CA CYS A 37 -8.01 9.82 -4.43
C CYS A 37 -9.11 9.27 -3.51
N THR A 38 -10.35 9.04 -3.98
CA THR A 38 -11.41 8.46 -3.14
C THR A 38 -11.06 7.05 -2.67
N ALA A 39 -10.44 6.26 -3.55
CA ALA A 39 -9.98 4.90 -3.22
C ALA A 39 -8.59 4.87 -2.55
N ASN A 40 -7.94 6.04 -2.39
CA ASN A 40 -6.53 6.21 -2.06
C ASN A 40 -5.59 5.23 -2.79
N PRO A 41 -5.07 5.60 -3.98
CA PRO A 41 -4.21 4.74 -4.79
C PRO A 41 -2.78 4.63 -4.22
N CYS A 42 -2.43 5.42 -3.20
CA CYS A 42 -1.09 5.46 -2.63
C CYS A 42 -0.88 4.36 -1.59
N TYR A 43 0.17 3.57 -1.77
CA TYR A 43 0.55 2.44 -0.91
C TYR A 43 1.34 2.89 0.31
N ASN A 44 1.55 1.96 1.25
CA ASN A 44 2.47 2.11 2.39
C ASN A 44 2.24 3.37 3.23
N GLY A 45 0.99 3.84 3.33
CA GLY A 45 0.63 5.04 4.08
C GLY A 45 0.89 6.35 3.33
N GLY A 46 1.09 6.30 2.02
CA GLY A 46 1.16 7.48 1.17
C GLY A 46 -0.14 8.29 1.18
N THR A 47 0.00 9.60 0.99
CA THR A 47 -1.12 10.54 0.91
C THR A 47 -1.40 10.88 -0.54
N CYS A 48 -2.67 10.79 -0.97
CA CYS A 48 -3.10 11.19 -2.30
C CYS A 48 -3.46 12.68 -2.32
N GLU A 49 -2.86 13.43 -3.24
CA GLU A 49 -3.13 14.84 -3.46
C GLU A 49 -3.67 15.05 -4.88
N TYR A 50 -4.78 15.80 -5.00
CA TYR A 50 -5.33 16.17 -6.30
C TYR A 50 -4.48 17.27 -6.96
N ILE A 51 -4.27 17.16 -8.27
CA ILE A 51 -3.61 18.18 -9.10
C ILE A 51 -4.49 18.56 -10.28
N SER A 52 -4.23 19.74 -10.85
CA SER A 52 -5.00 20.29 -11.97
C SER A 52 -4.69 19.63 -13.32
N GLU A 53 -3.57 18.92 -13.42
CA GLU A 53 -3.08 18.30 -14.65
C GLU A 53 -3.19 16.79 -14.57
N ALA A 54 -3.41 16.12 -15.72
CA ALA A 54 -3.46 14.66 -15.79
C ALA A 54 -2.19 14.04 -15.18
N PRO A 55 -2.28 12.98 -14.34
CA PRO A 55 -3.47 12.14 -14.10
C PRO A 55 -4.46 12.67 -13.04
N TYR A 56 -4.38 13.95 -12.68
CA TYR A 56 -5.24 14.67 -11.74
C TYR A 56 -5.05 14.30 -10.27
N TYR A 57 -4.02 13.51 -9.99
CA TYR A 57 -3.52 13.25 -8.64
C TYR A 57 -2.04 12.87 -8.66
N HIS A 58 -1.40 12.93 -7.51
CA HIS A 58 -0.13 12.28 -7.25
C HIS A 58 -0.07 11.80 -5.80
N CYS A 59 0.91 10.97 -5.51
CA CYS A 59 1.17 10.52 -4.15
C CYS A 59 2.28 11.34 -3.48
N ILE A 60 2.13 11.54 -2.18
CA ILE A 60 3.20 11.95 -1.26
C ILE A 60 3.57 10.73 -0.44
N CYS A 61 4.80 10.27 -0.60
CA CYS A 61 5.30 9.05 0.02
C CYS A 61 5.99 9.30 1.35
N PRO A 62 5.83 8.40 2.33
CA PRO A 62 6.60 8.44 3.56
C PRO A 62 8.08 8.10 3.32
N THR A 63 8.92 8.40 4.32
CA THR A 63 10.32 7.97 4.32
C THR A 63 10.43 6.46 4.14
N GLY A 64 11.38 6.02 3.33
CA GLY A 64 11.60 4.60 3.03
C GLY A 64 10.74 4.05 1.89
N PHE A 65 9.81 4.83 1.32
CA PHE A 65 8.91 4.39 0.25
C PHE A 65 8.86 5.37 -0.91
N ASN A 66 8.89 4.87 -2.13
CA ASN A 66 8.96 5.66 -3.36
C ASN A 66 8.17 4.96 -4.48
N GLY A 67 8.36 5.37 -5.73
CA GLY A 67 7.50 4.96 -6.85
C GLY A 67 6.27 5.87 -6.95
N LEU A 68 5.66 5.94 -8.14
CA LEU A 68 4.53 6.83 -8.41
C LEU A 68 3.33 6.63 -7.48
N PHE A 69 3.20 5.42 -6.90
CA PHE A 69 2.16 5.08 -5.92
C PHE A 69 2.72 4.75 -4.53
N CYS A 70 3.98 5.08 -4.21
CA CYS A 70 4.61 4.71 -2.92
C CYS A 70 4.71 3.19 -2.68
N HIS A 71 4.70 2.39 -3.75
CA HIS A 71 4.70 0.92 -3.70
C HIS A 71 6.11 0.31 -3.72
N ILE A 72 7.16 1.13 -3.90
CA ILE A 72 8.55 0.68 -3.96
C ILE A 72 9.22 0.96 -2.62
N LEU A 73 9.76 -0.06 -1.97
CA LEU A 73 10.62 0.07 -0.80
C LEU A 73 11.98 0.64 -1.21
N ASP A 74 12.31 1.81 -0.72
CA ASP A 74 13.55 2.54 -0.97
C ASP A 74 14.02 3.18 0.34
N TYR A 75 14.83 2.43 1.11
CA TYR A 75 15.35 2.88 2.41
C TYR A 75 16.15 4.19 2.35
N SER A 76 16.62 4.60 1.16
CA SER A 76 17.35 5.84 0.96
C SER A 76 16.44 7.05 0.73
N PHE A 77 15.16 6.83 0.44
CA PHE A 77 14.24 7.90 0.13
C PHE A 77 13.77 8.63 1.40
N PRO A 78 14.00 9.95 1.53
CA PRO A 78 13.65 10.70 2.74
C PRO A 78 12.14 10.92 2.91
N GLY A 79 11.33 10.64 1.89
CA GLY A 79 9.90 10.99 1.85
C GLY A 79 9.63 12.24 1.01
N GLY A 80 8.38 12.44 0.61
CA GLY A 80 7.93 13.58 -0.21
C GLY A 80 7.20 13.16 -1.48
N PRO A 81 7.11 14.05 -2.50
CA PRO A 81 6.41 13.74 -3.74
C PRO A 81 6.95 12.49 -4.42
N ALA A 82 6.03 11.60 -4.80
CA ALA A 82 6.32 10.35 -5.49
C ALA A 82 7.10 10.57 -6.79
N ARG A 83 8.01 9.64 -7.12
CA ARG A 83 8.83 9.68 -8.34
C ARG A 83 8.82 8.32 -9.02
N ASP A 84 9.03 8.29 -10.32
CA ASP A 84 9.32 7.05 -11.04
C ASP A 84 10.71 6.54 -10.63
N VAL A 85 10.77 5.30 -10.15
CA VAL A 85 12.01 4.63 -9.72
C VAL A 85 12.17 3.37 -10.56
N THR A 86 12.65 3.54 -11.77
CA THR A 86 12.94 2.47 -12.72
C THR A 86 14.42 2.47 -13.08
N PRO A 87 15.17 1.39 -12.78
CA PRO A 87 14.75 0.14 -12.14
C PRO A 87 14.53 0.30 -10.61
N ALA A 88 13.70 -0.59 -10.04
CA ALA A 88 13.50 -0.65 -8.60
C ALA A 88 14.83 -0.94 -7.86
N PRO A 89 15.04 -0.36 -6.65
CA PRO A 89 16.25 -0.57 -5.88
C PRO A 89 16.37 -2.03 -5.42
N LYS A 90 17.61 -2.49 -5.28
CA LYS A 90 17.89 -3.81 -4.71
C LYS A 90 17.72 -3.74 -3.19
N VAL A 91 16.75 -4.49 -2.69
CA VAL A 91 16.49 -4.61 -1.26
C VAL A 91 16.77 -6.05 -0.83
N THR A 92 17.58 -6.20 0.22
CA THR A 92 17.79 -7.48 0.91
C THR A 92 17.04 -7.45 2.23
N VAL A 93 16.22 -8.46 2.48
CA VAL A 93 15.48 -8.64 3.73
C VAL A 93 16.03 -9.89 4.42
N SER A 94 16.29 -9.81 5.71
CA SER A 94 16.82 -10.92 6.51
C SER A 94 15.85 -11.34 7.60
N CYS A 95 15.77 -12.64 7.89
CA CYS A 95 14.98 -13.17 8.99
C CYS A 95 15.54 -12.69 10.34
N GLU A 96 14.71 -12.02 11.14
CA GLU A 96 15.10 -11.52 12.48
C GLU A 96 14.67 -12.48 13.61
N ILE A 97 14.14 -13.66 13.27
CA ILE A 97 13.61 -14.65 14.21
C ILE A 97 14.61 -15.82 14.35
N PRO A 98 15.43 -15.86 15.42
CA PRO A 98 16.51 -16.84 15.54
C PRO A 98 16.03 -18.30 15.58
N GLU A 99 14.83 -18.55 16.10
CA GLU A 99 14.27 -19.90 16.17
C GLU A 99 13.98 -20.48 14.78
N CYS A 100 13.77 -19.62 13.77
CA CYS A 100 13.45 -20.07 12.42
C CYS A 100 14.61 -20.78 11.72
N GLU A 101 15.86 -20.49 12.07
CA GLU A 101 17.03 -21.18 11.49
C GLU A 101 17.02 -22.70 11.77
N ASN A 102 16.48 -23.12 12.92
CA ASN A 102 16.39 -24.54 13.29
C ASN A 102 15.11 -25.21 12.82
N LYS A 103 14.16 -24.42 12.31
CA LYS A 103 12.83 -24.89 11.87
C LYS A 103 12.71 -24.93 10.35
N LYS A 104 13.43 -24.06 9.67
CA LYS A 104 13.49 -23.97 8.21
C LYS A 104 13.71 -25.33 7.53
N GLY A 105 12.82 -25.72 6.63
CA GLY A 105 12.97 -26.92 5.80
C GLY A 105 12.79 -28.24 6.57
N ASN A 106 12.12 -28.22 7.72
CA ASN A 106 11.78 -29.39 8.52
C ASN A 106 10.51 -30.12 8.00
N LYS A 107 9.87 -29.61 6.94
CA LYS A 107 8.62 -30.10 6.31
C LYS A 107 7.36 -29.88 7.14
N ILE A 108 7.43 -29.03 8.15
CA ILE A 108 6.34 -28.60 9.01
C ILE A 108 6.24 -27.09 8.80
N CYS A 109 5.06 -26.61 8.39
CA CYS A 109 4.87 -25.17 8.28
C CYS A 109 4.76 -24.54 9.67
N ASP A 110 5.85 -23.97 10.17
CA ASP A 110 5.90 -23.16 11.38
C ASP A 110 5.38 -21.75 11.09
N SER A 111 4.17 -21.43 11.56
CA SER A 111 3.50 -20.16 11.27
C SER A 111 4.28 -18.91 11.73
N ALA A 112 5.12 -19.03 12.76
CA ALA A 112 6.00 -17.95 13.20
C ALA A 112 7.09 -17.62 12.17
N CYS A 113 7.49 -18.60 11.36
CA CYS A 113 8.52 -18.50 10.33
C CYS A 113 7.94 -18.31 8.92
N ASN A 114 6.60 -18.34 8.79
CA ASN A 114 5.88 -18.16 7.54
C ASN A 114 5.81 -16.68 7.11
N ASN A 115 6.96 -16.11 6.78
CA ASN A 115 7.06 -14.75 6.25
C ASN A 115 8.18 -14.67 5.21
N TYR A 116 8.13 -13.64 4.36
CA TYR A 116 9.09 -13.44 3.28
C TYR A 116 10.55 -13.39 3.76
N ALA A 117 10.82 -12.71 4.89
CA ALA A 117 12.18 -12.56 5.40
C ALA A 117 12.81 -13.90 5.83
N CYS A 118 11.97 -14.88 6.19
CA CYS A 118 12.36 -16.21 6.65
C CYS A 118 12.11 -17.30 5.58
N ASP A 119 12.03 -16.90 4.30
CA ASP A 119 11.83 -17.80 3.15
C ASP A 119 10.63 -18.75 3.32
N TRP A 120 9.54 -18.25 3.92
CA TRP A 120 8.31 -19.04 4.13
C TRP A 120 8.57 -20.35 4.89
N ASP A 121 9.38 -20.24 5.95
CA ASP A 121 9.89 -21.38 6.73
C ASP A 121 10.75 -22.34 5.89
N GLY A 122 11.56 -21.78 4.98
CA GLY A 122 12.39 -22.57 4.07
C GLY A 122 11.62 -23.35 3.05
N GLY A 123 10.47 -22.83 2.65
CA GLY A 123 9.57 -23.48 1.72
C GLY A 123 8.51 -24.36 2.39
N ASP A 124 8.60 -24.64 3.68
CA ASP A 124 7.68 -25.57 4.35
C ASP A 124 6.22 -25.07 4.32
N CYS A 125 6.03 -23.74 4.30
CA CYS A 125 4.72 -23.10 4.16
C CYS A 125 4.33 -22.78 2.70
N SER A 126 5.20 -23.06 1.73
CA SER A 126 5.02 -22.74 0.31
C SER A 126 5.31 -23.96 -0.58
N LEU A 127 4.82 -25.14 -0.17
CA LEU A 127 4.89 -26.40 -0.94
C LEU A 127 6.33 -26.85 -1.26
N ASN A 128 7.27 -26.63 -0.34
CA ASN A 128 8.71 -26.85 -0.49
C ASN A 128 9.37 -25.96 -1.57
N PHE A 129 8.83 -24.75 -1.77
CA PHE A 129 9.39 -23.76 -2.68
C PHE A 129 9.86 -22.52 -1.90
N ASN A 130 11.18 -22.37 -1.74
CA ASN A 130 11.77 -21.42 -0.80
C ASN A 130 11.39 -19.95 -1.03
N ASP A 131 11.25 -19.50 -2.27
CA ASP A 131 10.82 -18.13 -2.56
C ASP A 131 9.96 -18.05 -3.83
N PRO A 132 8.62 -18.10 -3.69
CA PRO A 132 7.68 -17.94 -4.81
C PRO A 132 7.90 -16.65 -5.63
N TRP A 133 8.51 -15.62 -5.04
CA TRP A 133 8.75 -14.32 -5.65
C TRP A 133 10.22 -14.09 -6.07
N GLN A 134 11.04 -15.14 -6.23
CA GLN A 134 12.45 -15.01 -6.62
C GLN A 134 12.69 -14.20 -7.91
N ASN A 135 11.69 -14.15 -8.81
CA ASN A 135 11.74 -13.41 -10.08
C ASN A 135 11.03 -12.05 -10.02
N CYS A 136 10.56 -11.66 -8.84
CA CYS A 136 9.94 -10.38 -8.56
C CYS A 136 10.92 -9.50 -7.79
N SER A 137 10.85 -8.18 -7.98
CA SER A 137 11.64 -7.27 -7.16
C SER A 137 11.13 -7.29 -5.72
N ALA A 138 12.00 -7.62 -4.76
CA ALA A 138 11.71 -7.54 -3.34
C ALA A 138 11.23 -6.14 -2.90
N ALA A 139 11.67 -5.10 -3.61
CA ALA A 139 11.23 -3.73 -3.33
C ALA A 139 9.73 -3.50 -3.60
N LEU A 140 9.10 -4.29 -4.47
CA LEU A 140 7.66 -4.18 -4.76
C LEU A 140 6.78 -4.83 -3.69
N GLN A 141 7.35 -5.73 -2.87
CA GLN A 141 6.65 -6.42 -1.79
C GLN A 141 5.37 -7.15 -2.23
N CYS A 142 5.34 -7.70 -3.45
CA CYS A 142 4.13 -8.26 -4.06
C CYS A 142 3.48 -9.41 -3.28
N TRP A 143 4.22 -10.11 -2.41
CA TRP A 143 3.66 -11.08 -1.48
C TRP A 143 2.63 -10.51 -0.50
N ARG A 144 2.62 -9.19 -0.26
CA ARG A 144 1.62 -8.51 0.59
C ARG A 144 0.31 -8.24 -0.14
N TYR A 145 0.35 -8.26 -1.46
CA TYR A 145 -0.74 -7.86 -2.33
C TYR A 145 -1.37 -9.03 -3.08
N PHE A 146 -0.61 -10.11 -3.24
CA PHE A 146 -1.05 -11.33 -3.90
C PHE A 146 -2.43 -11.82 -3.44
N ASN A 147 -3.37 -11.89 -4.38
CA ASN A 147 -4.71 -12.45 -4.19
C ASN A 147 -5.48 -11.77 -3.03
N ASN A 148 -5.37 -10.45 -2.93
CA ASN A 148 -6.06 -9.62 -1.95
C ASN A 148 -7.43 -9.10 -2.46
N GLY A 149 -7.79 -9.37 -3.73
CA GLY A 149 -9.03 -8.93 -4.37
C GLY A 149 -8.99 -7.50 -4.96
N LYS A 150 -7.85 -6.83 -4.92
CA LYS A 150 -7.57 -5.52 -5.52
C LYS A 150 -6.51 -5.72 -6.59
N CYS A 151 -6.74 -5.18 -7.78
CA CYS A 151 -5.71 -5.22 -8.82
C CYS A 151 -4.52 -4.31 -8.46
N ASP A 152 -3.38 -4.92 -8.19
CA ASP A 152 -2.08 -4.30 -7.97
C ASP A 152 -1.22 -4.42 -9.24
N GLU A 153 -1.43 -3.51 -10.21
CA GLU A 153 -0.80 -3.53 -11.54
C GLU A 153 0.73 -3.68 -11.52
N GLN A 154 1.40 -3.14 -10.51
CA GLN A 154 2.86 -3.30 -10.32
C GLN A 154 3.29 -4.76 -10.10
N CYS A 155 2.39 -5.59 -9.60
CA CYS A 155 2.56 -7.02 -9.36
C CYS A 155 1.95 -7.88 -10.49
N HIS A 156 1.29 -7.26 -11.47
CA HIS A 156 0.66 -7.93 -12.61
C HIS A 156 1.68 -8.30 -13.71
N ASN A 157 2.63 -9.16 -13.37
CA ASN A 157 3.56 -9.75 -14.33
C ASN A 157 3.95 -11.17 -13.91
N ALA A 158 4.49 -11.95 -14.84
CA ALA A 158 4.84 -13.35 -14.60
C ALA A 158 5.84 -13.55 -13.45
N GLY A 159 6.80 -12.64 -13.29
CA GLY A 159 7.80 -12.71 -12.22
C GLY A 159 7.20 -12.50 -10.83
N CYS A 160 6.12 -11.72 -10.75
CA CYS A 160 5.38 -11.40 -9.53
C CYS A 160 4.05 -12.16 -9.40
N LEU A 161 3.90 -13.29 -10.12
CA LEU A 161 2.76 -14.21 -10.04
C LEU A 161 1.41 -13.60 -10.43
N TYR A 162 1.41 -12.65 -11.36
CA TYR A 162 0.21 -11.97 -11.88
C TYR A 162 -0.73 -11.41 -10.80
N ASP A 163 -0.15 -11.02 -9.65
CA ASP A 163 -0.91 -10.54 -8.51
C ASP A 163 -2.02 -11.50 -8.05
N GLY A 164 -1.79 -12.81 -8.18
CA GLY A 164 -2.81 -13.80 -7.83
C GLY A 164 -4.07 -13.75 -8.72
N PHE A 165 -3.98 -13.11 -9.89
CA PHE A 165 -5.07 -12.86 -10.83
C PHE A 165 -6.11 -11.81 -10.39
N ASP A 166 -5.81 -10.97 -9.41
CA ASP A 166 -6.72 -9.89 -8.99
C ASP A 166 -7.00 -8.86 -10.10
N CYS A 167 -6.07 -8.69 -11.03
CA CYS A 167 -6.23 -7.84 -12.22
C CYS A 167 -7.02 -8.50 -13.36
N GLN A 168 -7.26 -9.81 -13.30
CA GLN A 168 -8.09 -10.47 -14.29
C GLN A 168 -9.55 -10.11 -14.02
N ARG A 169 -10.11 -9.23 -14.86
CA ARG A 169 -11.55 -9.00 -14.87
C ARG A 169 -12.24 -10.34 -15.10
N LEU A 170 -13.29 -10.62 -14.34
CA LEU A 170 -14.18 -11.78 -14.50
C LEU A 170 -14.90 -11.75 -15.86
N GLU A 171 -14.17 -11.89 -16.96
CA GLU A 171 -14.73 -12.37 -18.21
C GLU A 171 -14.84 -13.89 -18.11
N GLY A 172 -16.00 -14.35 -17.63
CA GLY A 172 -16.41 -15.75 -17.73
C GLY A 172 -15.66 -16.70 -16.79
N GLN A 173 -16.15 -16.82 -15.55
CA GLN A 173 -16.14 -18.14 -14.91
C GLN A 173 -17.06 -19.04 -15.74
N CYS A 174 -16.49 -20.01 -16.45
CA CYS A 174 -17.22 -21.17 -16.97
C CYS A 174 -17.60 -22.12 -15.82
#